data_AF-A0A6M3KD60-F1
#
_entry.id   AF-A0A6M3KD60-F1
#
_cell.length_a   1.000
_cell.length_b   1.000
_cell.length_c   1.000
_cell.angle_alpha   90.00
_cell.angle_beta   90.00
_cell.angle_gamma   90.00
#
_symmetry.space_group_name_H-M   'P 1'
#
loop_
_entity.id
_entity.type
_entity.pdbx_description
1 polymer ?
#
loop_
_entity_poly.entity_id
_entity_poly.type
_entity_poly.pdbx_seq_one_letter_code
_entity_poly.pdbx_strand_id
1 'polypeptide(L)'
;MDLPKIYDFGSGELVELKHLEKTFNISRRIALKYLKVLRIQPLYIGDEIFFSLPTFNRIMFVLSRPGSPGFIFPGSKAKQNQKLREKGFLIRVTDEILREAQSPRILAEMAAASGRNDAMVKKLLAHPTSAEAKK
;
A
#
# COMPACT_ATOMS: atom_id res chain seq x y z
N MET A 1 -4.64 25.06 -1.83
CA MET A 1 -5.27 23.85 -1.25
C MET A 1 -4.54 22.65 -1.83
N ASP A 2 -3.76 21.93 -1.01
CA ASP A 2 -3.07 20.73 -1.48
C ASP A 2 -4.06 19.59 -1.64
N LEU A 3 -4.33 19.21 -2.89
CA LEU A 3 -5.12 18.02 -3.19
C LEU A 3 -4.39 16.78 -2.67
N PRO A 4 -5.07 15.84 -1.99
CA PRO A 4 -4.43 14.64 -1.48
C PRO A 4 -3.86 13.84 -2.65
N LYS A 5 -2.53 13.68 -2.68
CA LYS A 5 -1.84 12.92 -3.72
C LYS A 5 -2.34 11.48 -3.72
N ILE A 6 -2.86 11.06 -4.86
CA ILE A 6 -3.19 9.67 -5.18
C ILE A 6 -1.93 9.09 -5.81
N TYR A 7 -1.45 7.98 -5.26
CA TYR A 7 -0.24 7.34 -5.77
C TYR A 7 -0.64 6.04 -6.45
N ASP A 8 -0.46 6.03 -7.77
CA ASP A 8 -0.60 4.82 -8.56
C ASP A 8 0.79 4.48 -9.12
N PHE A 9 1.51 3.64 -8.40
CA PHE A 9 2.81 3.15 -8.88
C PHE A 9 2.67 2.13 -10.01
N GLY A 10 1.41 1.80 -10.39
CA GLY A 10 0.91 1.69 -11.77
C GLY A 10 1.58 0.73 -12.76
N SER A 11 2.58 -0.03 -12.36
CA SER A 11 3.24 -1.03 -13.23
C SER A 11 3.09 -2.42 -12.63
N GLY A 12 2.40 -3.31 -13.35
CA GLY A 12 2.27 -4.72 -12.99
C GLY A 12 0.83 -5.23 -12.93
N GLU A 13 0.61 -6.20 -12.04
CA GLU A 13 -0.61 -7.01 -11.95
C GLU A 13 -1.80 -6.19 -11.39
N LEU A 14 -2.84 -6.04 -12.22
CA LEU A 14 -4.16 -5.58 -11.79
C LEU A 14 -5.00 -6.78 -11.38
N VAL A 15 -5.64 -6.68 -10.22
CA VAL A 15 -6.53 -7.74 -9.71
C VAL A 15 -7.90 -7.18 -9.39
N GLU A 16 -8.93 -8.01 -9.54
CA GLU A 16 -10.30 -7.64 -9.17
C GLU A 16 -10.41 -7.32 -7.67
N LEU A 17 -11.28 -6.38 -7.33
CA LEU A 17 -11.65 -6.03 -5.96
C LEU A 17 -12.15 -7.26 -5.18
N LYS A 18 -12.75 -8.25 -5.86
CA LYS A 18 -13.14 -9.55 -5.29
C LYS A 18 -11.98 -10.25 -4.57
N HIS A 19 -10.74 -10.00 -4.98
CA HIS A 19 -9.55 -10.50 -4.29
C HIS A 19 -9.50 -10.00 -2.84
N LEU A 20 -9.68 -8.69 -2.59
CA LEU A 20 -9.70 -8.14 -1.23
C LEU A 20 -10.90 -8.66 -0.43
N GLU A 21 -12.06 -8.77 -1.07
CA GLU A 21 -13.28 -9.28 -0.45
C GLU A 21 -13.06 -10.69 0.10
N LYS A 22 -12.47 -11.58 -0.71
CA LYS A 22 -12.16 -12.97 -0.30
C LYS A 22 -11.01 -13.03 0.71
N THR A 23 -9.90 -12.34 0.46
CA THR A 23 -8.70 -12.42 1.31
C THR A 23 -8.96 -11.93 2.73
N PHE A 24 -9.76 -10.87 2.89
CA PHE A 24 -10.08 -10.30 4.21
C PHE A 24 -11.46 -10.69 4.74
N ASN A 25 -12.24 -11.48 3.99
CA ASN A 25 -13.63 -11.80 4.28
C ASN A 25 -14.46 -10.53 4.61
N ILE A 26 -14.42 -9.56 3.70
CA ILE A 26 -15.07 -8.25 3.84
C ILE A 26 -16.01 -7.98 2.67
N SER A 27 -17.02 -7.13 2.88
CA SER A 27 -17.91 -6.71 1.79
C SER A 27 -17.22 -5.76 0.81
N ARG A 28 -17.69 -5.75 -0.44
CA ARG A 28 -17.31 -4.77 -1.50
C ARG A 28 -17.20 -3.33 -0.98
N ARG A 29 -18.15 -2.88 -0.17
CA ARG A 29 -18.17 -1.53 0.41
C ARG A 29 -16.98 -1.27 1.32
N ILE A 30 -16.57 -2.26 2.11
CA ILE A 30 -15.41 -2.16 2.99
C ILE A 30 -14.11 -2.25 2.17
N ALA A 31 -14.04 -3.13 1.15
CA ALA A 31 -12.89 -3.21 0.25
C ALA A 31 -12.63 -1.86 -0.47
N LEU A 32 -13.68 -1.19 -0.96
CA LEU A 32 -13.55 0.17 -1.53
C LEU A 32 -13.06 1.21 -0.50
N LYS A 33 -13.48 1.10 0.76
CA LYS A 33 -12.95 1.96 1.84
C LYS A 33 -11.47 1.69 2.07
N TYR A 34 -10.98 0.46 1.93
CA TYR A 34 -9.56 0.15 2.04
C TYR A 34 -8.77 0.89 0.96
N LEU A 35 -9.15 0.76 -0.31
CA LEU A 35 -8.47 1.44 -1.42
C LEU A 35 -8.44 2.96 -1.20
N LYS A 36 -9.56 3.54 -0.77
CA LYS A 36 -9.65 4.98 -0.44
C LYS A 36 -8.70 5.39 0.68
N VAL A 37 -8.63 4.60 1.75
CA VAL A 37 -7.80 4.91 2.93
C VAL A 37 -6.31 4.73 2.62
N LEU A 38 -5.97 3.77 1.78
CA LEU A 38 -4.61 3.52 1.27
C LEU A 38 -4.23 4.45 0.11
N ARG A 39 -5.17 5.28 -0.38
CA ARG A 39 -5.02 6.17 -1.54
C ARG A 39 -4.61 5.45 -2.84
N ILE A 40 -5.13 4.24 -3.02
CA ILE A 40 -4.99 3.45 -4.23
C ILE A 40 -6.16 3.78 -5.14
N GLN A 41 -5.87 4.14 -6.39
CA GLN A 41 -6.89 4.43 -7.38
C GLN A 41 -7.55 3.13 -7.85
N PRO A 42 -8.88 2.96 -7.71
CA PRO A 42 -9.58 1.87 -8.36
C PRO A 42 -9.73 2.16 -9.86
N LEU A 43 -9.60 1.10 -10.67
CA LEU A 43 -9.90 1.11 -12.10
C LEU A 43 -11.23 0.40 -12.35
N TYR A 44 -12.07 0.95 -13.22
CA TYR A 44 -13.38 0.39 -13.56
C TYR A 44 -13.34 -0.10 -14.99
N ILE A 45 -13.62 -1.39 -15.21
CA ILE A 45 -13.70 -2.01 -16.54
C ILE A 45 -15.05 -2.72 -16.60
N GLY A 46 -16.00 -2.13 -17.31
CA GLY A 46 -17.41 -2.54 -17.22
C GLY A 46 -17.94 -2.40 -15.78
N ASP A 47 -18.60 -3.44 -15.28
CA ASP A 47 -19.15 -3.50 -13.91
C ASP A 47 -18.14 -3.96 -12.85
N GLU A 48 -16.94 -4.32 -13.29
CA GLU A 48 -15.87 -4.86 -12.45
C GLU A 48 -14.90 -3.76 -12.01
N ILE A 49 -14.35 -3.93 -10.81
CA ILE A 49 -13.45 -2.97 -10.18
C ILE A 49 -12.12 -3.67 -9.96
N PHE A 50 -11.04 -3.02 -10.38
CA PHE A 50 -9.67 -3.50 -10.29
C PHE A 50 -8.81 -2.56 -9.46
N PHE A 51 -7.69 -3.06 -8.95
CA PHE A 51 -6.67 -2.25 -8.28
C PHE A 51 -5.28 -2.85 -8.49
N SER A 52 -4.24 -2.02 -8.32
CA SER A 52 -2.85 -2.44 -8.38
C SER A 52 -2.48 -3.26 -7.13
N LEU A 53 -2.33 -4.57 -7.30
CA LEU A 53 -1.87 -5.47 -6.25
C LEU A 53 -0.44 -5.14 -5.78
N PRO A 54 0.53 -4.83 -6.66
CA PRO A 54 1.86 -4.41 -6.24
C PRO A 54 1.85 -3.17 -5.35
N THR A 55 1.05 -2.16 -5.69
CA THR A 55 0.92 -0.93 -4.88
C THR A 55 0.32 -1.24 -3.51
N PHE A 56 -0.74 -2.07 -3.47
CA PHE A 56 -1.32 -2.53 -2.22
C PHE A 56 -0.27 -3.23 -1.32
N ASN A 57 0.47 -4.18 -1.88
CA ASN A 57 1.46 -4.96 -1.12
C ASN A 57 2.59 -4.08 -0.56
N ARG A 58 3.09 -3.11 -1.34
CA ARG A 58 4.14 -2.19 -0.86
C ARG A 58 3.66 -1.33 0.31
N ILE A 59 2.47 -0.73 0.20
CA ILE A 59 1.91 0.09 1.28
C ILE A 59 1.68 -0.76 2.52
N MET A 60 1.09 -1.94 2.37
CA MET A 60 0.86 -2.86 3.49
C MET A 60 2.17 -3.29 4.15
N PHE A 61 3.22 -3.57 3.38
CA PHE A 61 4.53 -3.93 3.91
C PHE A 61 5.12 -2.83 4.81
N VAL A 62 5.08 -1.57 4.36
CA VAL A 62 5.54 -0.41 5.15
C VAL A 62 4.73 -0.28 6.45
N LEU A 63 3.43 -0.55 6.38
CA LEU A 63 2.52 -0.47 7.54
C LEU A 63 2.62 -1.65 8.51
N SER A 64 3.19 -2.79 8.10
CA SER A 64 3.22 -4.01 8.90
C SER A 64 4.63 -4.42 9.36
N ARG A 65 5.69 -3.78 8.85
CA ARG A 65 7.06 -4.13 9.25
C ARG A 65 7.34 -3.75 10.72
N PRO A 66 8.31 -4.41 11.38
CA PRO A 66 8.72 -4.06 12.74
C PRO A 66 9.08 -2.57 12.87
N GLY A 67 8.62 -1.92 13.94
CA GLY A 67 8.86 -0.48 14.18
C GLY A 67 7.98 0.47 13.36
N SER A 68 7.12 -0.03 12.48
CA SER A 68 6.10 0.79 11.81
C SER A 68 4.94 1.16 12.77
N PRO A 69 4.22 2.25 12.51
CA PRO A 69 3.11 2.69 13.37
C PRO A 69 1.93 1.69 13.43
N GLY A 70 1.90 0.66 12.59
CA GLY A 70 0.76 -0.25 12.48
C GLY A 70 -0.46 0.40 11.82
N PHE A 71 -1.39 -0.42 11.34
CA PHE A 71 -2.59 0.06 10.63
C PHE A 71 -3.86 -0.55 11.19
N ILE A 72 -4.80 0.31 11.60
CA ILE A 72 -6.16 -0.10 11.96
C ILE A 72 -7.02 -0.12 10.72
N PHE A 73 -7.52 -1.30 10.42
CA PHE A 73 -8.38 -1.53 9.28
C PHE A 73 -9.69 -0.71 9.35
N PRO A 74 -10.12 -0.07 8.24
CA PRO A 74 -11.30 0.78 8.20
C PRO A 74 -12.62 0.11 8.62
N GLY A 75 -12.72 -1.21 8.41
CA GLY A 75 -13.88 -2.03 8.80
C GLY A 75 -13.81 -2.59 10.22
N SER A 76 -12.71 -2.39 10.93
CA SER A 76 -12.54 -2.94 12.28
C SER A 76 -13.22 -2.10 13.35
N LYS A 77 -13.78 -2.77 14.37
CA LYS A 77 -14.26 -2.13 15.61
C LYS A 77 -13.14 -1.36 16.33
N ALA A 78 -11.88 -1.74 16.08
CA ALA A 78 -10.69 -1.05 16.60
C ALA A 78 -10.56 0.41 16.14
N LYS A 79 -11.23 0.81 15.04
CA LYS A 79 -11.18 2.18 14.53
C LYS A 79 -11.69 3.23 15.52
N GLN A 80 -12.65 2.86 16.37
CA GLN A 80 -13.19 3.75 17.40
C GLN A 80 -12.35 3.73 18.69
N ASN A 81 -11.41 2.79 18.82
CA ASN A 81 -10.62 2.63 20.03
C ASN A 81 -9.55 3.72 20.13
N GLN A 82 -9.78 4.65 21.04
CA GLN A 82 -8.88 5.79 21.28
C GLN A 82 -7.51 5.35 21.81
N LYS A 83 -7.45 4.31 22.65
CA LYS A 83 -6.20 3.78 23.19
C LYS A 83 -5.27 3.23 22.10
N LEU A 84 -5.82 2.65 21.02
CA LEU A 84 -5.00 2.18 19.91
C LEU A 84 -4.47 3.35 19.07
N ARG A 85 -5.25 4.42 18.92
CA ARG A 85 -4.78 5.65 18.25
C ARG A 85 -3.67 6.33 19.05
N GLU A 86 -3.79 6.37 20.37
CA GLU A 86 -2.74 6.89 21.28
C GLU A 86 -1.45 6.06 21.24
N LYS A 87 -1.55 4.75 20.96
CA LYS A 87 -0.41 3.86 20.73
C LYS A 87 0.27 4.03 19.36
N GLY A 88 -0.21 4.96 18.53
CA GLY A 88 0.40 5.29 17.24
C GLY A 88 -0.21 4.58 16.02
N PHE A 89 -1.25 3.76 16.18
CA PHE A 89 -1.87 3.08 15.06
C PHE A 89 -2.59 4.03 14.10
N LEU A 90 -2.31 3.88 12.80
CA LEU A 90 -2.89 4.73 11.77
C LEU A 90 -4.23 4.19 11.27
N ILE A 91 -5.16 5.11 11.01
CA ILE A 91 -6.44 4.82 10.32
C ILE A 91 -6.45 5.32 8.88
N ARG A 92 -5.40 6.04 8.46
CA ARG A 92 -5.19 6.58 7.11
C ARG A 92 -3.70 6.75 6.85
N VAL A 93 -3.28 6.45 5.62
CA VAL A 93 -1.87 6.61 5.23
C VAL A 93 -1.51 8.07 5.00
N THR A 94 -0.32 8.44 5.44
CA THR A 94 0.29 9.76 5.25
C THR A 94 1.08 9.81 3.94
N ASP A 95 1.42 11.01 3.49
CA ASP A 95 2.23 11.20 2.28
C ASP A 95 3.65 10.62 2.44
N GLU A 96 4.18 10.62 3.66
CA GLU A 96 5.48 10.04 3.99
C GLU A 96 5.51 8.52 3.78
N ILE A 97 4.47 7.81 4.23
CA ILE A 97 4.31 6.36 4.02
C ILE A 97 4.21 6.05 2.53
N LEU A 98 3.52 6.89 1.76
CA LEU A 98 3.37 6.70 0.32
C LEU A 98 4.71 6.92 -0.41
N ARG A 99 5.48 7.95 -0.04
CA ARG A 99 6.82 8.17 -0.57
C ARG A 99 7.76 7.02 -0.21
N GLU A 100 7.69 6.54 1.01
CA GLU A 100 8.49 5.41 1.46
C GLU A 100 8.14 4.14 0.67
N ALA A 101 6.86 3.83 0.50
CA ALA A 101 6.38 2.69 -0.28
C ALA A 101 6.78 2.75 -1.76
N GLN A 102 7.05 3.95 -2.29
CA GLN A 102 7.60 4.12 -3.64
C GLN A 102 9.09 3.77 -3.74
N SER A 103 9.82 3.84 -2.62
CA SER A 103 11.28 3.77 -2.66
C SER A 103 11.79 2.41 -3.15
N PRO A 104 12.91 2.40 -3.91
CA PRO A 104 13.55 1.14 -4.33
C PRO A 104 14.04 0.30 -3.14
N ARG A 105 14.29 0.94 -2.00
CA ARG A 105 14.63 0.27 -0.75
C ARG A 105 13.51 -0.65 -0.26
N ILE A 106 12.25 -0.21 -0.28
CA ILE A 106 11.13 -1.06 0.12
C ILE A 106 10.99 -2.26 -0.82
N LEU A 107 11.21 -2.06 -2.12
CA LEU A 107 11.25 -3.16 -3.08
C LEU A 107 12.32 -4.20 -2.76
N ALA A 108 13.52 -3.74 -2.41
CA ALA A 108 14.63 -4.59 -1.99
C ALA A 108 14.31 -5.34 -0.68
N GLU A 109 13.75 -4.66 0.32
CA GLU A 109 13.34 -5.26 1.61
C GLU A 109 12.25 -6.33 1.41
N MET A 110 11.24 -6.06 0.56
CA MET A 110 10.21 -7.03 0.21
C MET A 110 10.80 -8.26 -0.52
N ALA A 111 11.73 -8.05 -1.45
CA ALA A 111 12.39 -9.13 -2.17
C ALA A 111 13.18 -10.05 -1.21
N ALA A 112 13.95 -9.45 -0.30
CA ALA A 112 14.67 -10.18 0.74
C ALA A 112 13.73 -10.95 1.67
N ALA A 113 12.64 -10.32 2.13
CA ALA A 113 11.64 -10.97 2.99
C ALA A 113 10.90 -12.13 2.30
N SER A 114 10.76 -12.08 0.98
CA SER A 114 10.17 -13.17 0.18
C SER A 114 11.14 -14.32 -0.15
N GLY A 115 12.39 -14.27 0.33
CA GLY A 115 13.42 -15.28 0.07
C GLY A 115 14.01 -15.23 -1.35
N ARG A 116 13.89 -14.10 -2.07
CA ARG A 116 14.46 -13.93 -3.41
C ARG A 116 15.95 -13.58 -3.36
N ASN A 117 16.67 -14.05 -4.38
CA ASN A 117 18.13 -14.07 -4.52
C ASN A 117 18.79 -12.66 -4.41
N ASP A 118 19.91 -12.55 -3.68
CA ASP A 118 20.63 -11.30 -3.37
C ASP A 118 20.98 -10.43 -4.59
N ALA A 119 21.21 -11.06 -5.74
CA ALA A 119 21.49 -10.36 -7.00
C ALA A 119 20.32 -9.47 -7.46
N MET A 120 19.08 -9.85 -7.16
CA MET A 120 17.87 -9.08 -7.50
C MET A 120 17.71 -7.87 -6.56
N VAL A 121 18.07 -8.03 -5.29
CA VAL A 121 18.06 -6.97 -4.27
C VAL A 121 19.05 -5.86 -4.65
N LYS A 122 20.28 -6.22 -5.06
CA LYS A 122 21.30 -5.25 -5.50
C LYS A 122 20.86 -4.45 -6.74
N LYS A 123 20.18 -5.10 -7.71
CA LYS A 123 19.64 -4.41 -8.90
C LYS A 123 18.55 -3.40 -8.55
N LEU A 124 17.68 -3.70 -7.58
CA LEU A 124 16.62 -2.80 -7.15
C LEU A 124 17.19 -1.56 -6.44
N LEU A 125 18.26 -1.71 -5.65
CA LEU A 125 18.91 -0.58 -4.97
C LEU A 125 19.73 0.31 -5.93
N ALA A 126 20.21 -0.23 -7.05
CA ALA A 126 21.06 0.49 -8.00
C ALA A 126 20.28 1.39 -8.98
N HIS A 127 18.95 1.26 -9.07
CA HIS A 127 18.13 2.12 -9.92
C HIS A 127 17.44 3.22 -9.10
N PRO A 128 17.89 4.49 -9.18
CA PRO A 128 17.15 5.60 -8.60
C PRO A 128 15.80 5.75 -9.31
N THR A 129 14.76 6.06 -8.54
CA THR A 129 13.42 6.33 -9.08
C THR A 129 13.48 7.47 -10.09
N SER A 130 12.68 7.39 -11.15
CA SER A 130 12.50 8.40 -12.22
C SER A 130 12.08 9.81 -11.74
N ALA A 131 11.99 10.04 -10.43
CA ALA A 131 11.87 11.35 -9.78
C ALA A 131 13.21 12.10 -9.66
N GLU A 132 14.37 11.43 -9.74
CA GLU A 132 15.70 12.06 -9.68
C GLU A 132 16.32 12.34 -11.05
N ALA A 133 15.75 11.78 -12.13
CA ALA A 133 16.23 12.00 -13.50
C ALA A 133 15.75 13.32 -14.14
N LYS A 134 15.05 14.17 -13.38
CA LYS A 134 14.63 15.52 -13.81
C LYS A 134 15.10 16.58 -12.81
N LYS A 135 16.40 16.61 -12.54
CA LYS A 135 17.08 17.78 -12.00
C LYS A 135 18.18 18.20 -12.95
#